data_AF-A0A7Z9ZM51-F1
#
_entry.id   AF-A0A7Z9ZM51-F1
#
_cell.length_a   1.000
_cell.length_b   1.000
_cell.length_c   1.000
_cell.angle_alpha   90.00
_cell.angle_beta   90.00
_cell.angle_gamma   90.00
#
_symmetry.space_group_name_H-M   'P 1'
#
loop_
_entity.id
_entity.type
_entity.pdbx_description
1 polymer ?
#
loop_
_entity_poly.entity_id
_entity_poly.type
_entity_poly.pdbx_seq_one_letter_code
_entity_poly.pdbx_strand_id
1 'polypeptide(L)'
;MSELRESGLIRLVPHLGRRGAWFLPPWAVLCGAVASPPFHLSPGDAARLAMTILLVEGGWGTLWSALGATDWITPLQRWRTWTGHHPTPLLPYTRAGSPAERIASWLSRFRSWWEEAFLPSAGRALGAALAGLLVSLLVAFTLGPEIFLLTLGVLALMELALLSRRGRMPPSSGWDSVVRVGGAWLAGHLAFGPLSLPSVALAGAFSLAIAGAKGGRSHARSMWIGGQFLAALLLVSLHRPLAASFLVLLLTPQWLLLAHPVPPNPARRYALLWLATAMLLTAWAM
;
A
#
# COMPACT_ATOMS: atom_id res chain seq x y z
N MET A 1 2.43 23.33 36.20
CA MET A 1 2.00 22.02 36.72
C MET A 1 0.63 21.67 36.12
N SER A 2 0.56 21.50 34.79
CA SER A 2 -0.71 21.32 34.04
C SER A 2 -0.50 20.69 32.66
N GLU A 3 0.21 19.56 32.57
CA GLU A 3 0.42 18.80 31.32
C GLU A 3 0.17 17.29 31.49
N LEU A 4 -0.92 16.90 32.14
CA LEU A 4 -1.28 15.48 32.30
C LEU A 4 -2.78 15.25 32.11
N ARG A 5 -3.28 15.32 30.85
CA ARG A 5 -4.56 14.66 30.49
C ARG A 5 -4.88 14.52 29.00
N GLU A 6 -3.92 14.18 28.15
CA GLU A 6 -4.21 13.69 26.78
C GLU A 6 -3.48 12.38 26.47
N SER A 7 -3.55 11.41 27.40
CA SER A 7 -3.23 10.01 27.14
C SER A 7 -4.39 9.31 26.41
N GLY A 8 -4.83 9.90 25.29
CA GLY A 8 -5.75 9.26 24.37
C GLY A 8 -4.98 8.26 23.51
N LEU A 9 -4.88 7.02 23.99
CA LEU A 9 -4.46 5.88 23.17
C LEU A 9 -5.40 5.82 21.96
N ILE A 10 -4.84 5.85 20.75
CA ILE A 10 -5.56 5.86 19.47
C ILE A 10 -6.17 7.25 19.14
N ARG A 11 -5.33 8.26 18.88
CA ARG A 11 -5.68 9.19 17.80
C ARG A 11 -5.69 8.34 16.53
N LEU A 12 -6.88 7.87 16.13
CA LEU A 12 -7.20 7.69 14.72
C LEU A 12 -6.93 9.07 14.12
N VAL A 13 -5.69 9.35 13.71
CA VAL A 13 -5.39 10.54 12.91
C VAL A 13 -6.06 10.21 11.60
N PRO A 14 -7.30 10.67 11.39
CA PRO A 14 -7.97 10.30 10.19
C PRO A 14 -7.18 11.10 9.15
N HIS A 15 -6.55 10.41 8.20
CA HIS A 15 -5.82 11.04 7.11
C HIS A 15 -6.82 11.77 6.17
N LEU A 16 -7.63 12.67 6.74
CA LEU A 16 -8.68 13.49 6.11
C LEU A 16 -8.07 14.50 5.14
N GLY A 17 -6.76 14.75 5.19
CA GLY A 17 -6.04 15.49 4.14
C GLY A 17 -6.01 14.75 2.80
N ARG A 18 -6.22 13.41 2.78
CA ARG A 18 -6.22 12.55 1.59
C ARG A 18 -7.63 12.01 1.24
N ARG A 19 -8.69 12.74 1.64
CA ARG A 19 -10.14 12.42 1.46
C ARG A 19 -10.58 11.91 0.08
N GLY A 20 -9.81 12.09 -0.99
CA GLY A 20 -10.18 11.64 -2.34
C GLY A 20 -9.69 10.25 -2.73
N ALA A 21 -8.70 9.67 -2.04
CA ALA A 21 -8.06 8.42 -2.49
C ALA A 21 -8.29 7.21 -1.57
N TRP A 22 -9.00 7.40 -0.46
CA TRP A 22 -9.26 6.34 0.52
C TRP A 22 -10.21 5.26 -0.02
N PHE A 23 -11.16 5.61 -0.89
CA PHE A 23 -12.10 4.65 -1.47
C PHE A 23 -11.47 3.80 -2.59
N LEU A 24 -10.28 4.19 -3.08
CA LEU A 24 -9.73 3.62 -4.30
C LEU A 24 -9.28 2.16 -4.14
N PRO A 25 -8.61 1.73 -3.05
CA PRO A 25 -8.25 0.33 -2.90
C PRO A 25 -9.45 -0.61 -2.72
N PRO A 26 -10.48 -0.34 -1.87
CA PRO A 26 -11.63 -1.23 -1.82
C PRO A 26 -12.41 -1.23 -3.14
N TRP A 27 -12.42 -0.11 -3.87
CA TRP A 27 -12.96 -0.05 -5.22
C TRP A 27 -12.18 -0.93 -6.20
N ALA A 28 -10.84 -0.94 -6.11
CA ALA A 28 -9.99 -1.82 -6.92
C ALA A 28 -10.23 -3.29 -6.60
N VAL A 29 -10.40 -3.66 -5.33
CA VAL A 29 -10.81 -5.02 -4.91
C VAL A 29 -12.13 -5.40 -5.57
N LEU A 30 -13.14 -4.52 -5.51
CA LEU A 30 -14.44 -4.77 -6.13
C LEU A 30 -14.31 -4.96 -7.64
N CYS A 31 -13.55 -4.09 -8.33
CA CYS A 31 -13.32 -4.23 -9.77
C CYS A 31 -12.60 -5.54 -10.11
N GLY A 32 -11.59 -5.92 -9.34
CA GLY A 32 -10.92 -7.21 -9.51
C GLY A 32 -11.87 -8.40 -9.33
N ALA A 33 -12.74 -8.36 -8.32
CA ALA A 33 -13.75 -9.39 -8.10
C ALA A 33 -14.75 -9.48 -9.28
N VAL A 34 -15.25 -8.33 -9.76
CA VAL A 34 -16.15 -8.29 -10.93
C VAL A 34 -15.47 -8.81 -12.20
N ALA A 35 -14.16 -8.59 -12.34
CA ALA A 35 -13.36 -9.07 -13.47
C ALA A 35 -13.09 -10.60 -13.46
N SER A 36 -13.49 -11.29 -12.40
CA SER A 36 -13.25 -12.72 -12.24
C SER A 36 -14.53 -13.54 -12.52
N PRO A 37 -14.52 -14.49 -13.46
CA PRO A 37 -15.65 -15.38 -13.67
C PRO A 37 -15.56 -16.64 -12.79
N PRO A 38 -16.68 -17.16 -12.24
CA PRO A 38 -18.03 -16.59 -12.23
C PRO A 38 -18.31 -15.82 -10.92
N PHE A 39 -18.26 -14.48 -10.96
CA PHE A 39 -18.65 -13.67 -9.81
C PHE A 39 -20.16 -13.72 -9.59
N HIS A 40 -20.59 -14.35 -8.49
CA HIS A 40 -21.95 -14.32 -8.00
C HIS A 40 -21.96 -13.68 -6.60
N LEU A 41 -23.04 -12.97 -6.26
CA LEU A 41 -23.14 -12.29 -4.97
C LEU A 41 -23.89 -13.17 -3.96
N SER A 42 -23.36 -14.36 -3.69
CA SER A 42 -23.86 -15.20 -2.60
C SER A 42 -23.44 -14.63 -1.22
N PRO A 43 -24.11 -14.98 -0.11
CA PRO A 43 -23.67 -14.57 1.22
C PRO A 43 -22.22 -14.97 1.54
N GLY A 44 -21.76 -16.13 1.04
CA GLY A 44 -20.38 -16.59 1.18
C GLY A 44 -19.41 -15.71 0.39
N ASP A 45 -19.78 -15.34 -0.82
CA ASP A 45 -19.00 -14.44 -1.67
C ASP A 45 -18.90 -13.03 -1.05
N ALA A 46 -19.98 -12.54 -0.45
CA ALA A 46 -19.97 -11.27 0.28
C ALA A 46 -19.00 -11.30 1.46
N ALA A 47 -18.96 -12.40 2.24
CA ALA A 47 -18.01 -12.56 3.34
C ALA A 47 -16.56 -12.62 2.82
N ARG A 48 -16.32 -13.34 1.73
CA ARG A 48 -15.00 -13.44 1.09
C ARG A 48 -14.53 -12.09 0.54
N LEU A 49 -15.42 -11.32 -0.07
CA LEU A 49 -15.14 -9.95 -0.51
C LEU A 49 -14.82 -9.03 0.68
N ALA A 50 -15.60 -9.11 1.76
CA ALA A 50 -15.36 -8.33 2.97
C ALA A 50 -14.00 -8.65 3.61
N MET A 51 -13.63 -9.94 3.69
CA MET A 51 -12.31 -10.37 4.14
C MET A 51 -11.19 -9.87 3.22
N THR A 52 -11.41 -9.87 1.90
CA THR A 52 -10.42 -9.36 0.93
C THR A 52 -10.24 -7.85 1.06
N ILE A 53 -11.32 -7.10 1.27
CA ILE A 53 -11.25 -5.66 1.58
C ILE A 53 -10.53 -5.41 2.90
N LEU A 54 -10.81 -6.22 3.93
CA LEU A 54 -10.11 -6.16 5.22
C LEU A 54 -8.61 -6.44 5.08
N LEU A 55 -8.23 -7.42 4.26
CA LEU A 55 -6.83 -7.71 3.95
C LEU A 55 -6.14 -6.50 3.31
N VAL A 56 -6.77 -5.88 2.31
CA VAL A 56 -6.17 -4.78 1.55
C VAL A 56 -6.12 -3.48 2.37
N GLU A 57 -7.21 -3.08 3.01
CA GLU A 57 -7.27 -1.82 3.78
C GLU A 57 -6.66 -1.98 5.18
N GLY A 58 -7.10 -3.03 5.90
CA GLY A 58 -6.70 -3.29 7.27
C GLY A 58 -5.33 -3.93 7.40
N GLY A 59 -4.94 -4.81 6.48
CA GLY A 59 -3.63 -5.46 6.47
C GLY A 59 -2.59 -4.64 5.70
N TRP A 60 -2.66 -4.67 4.36
CA TRP A 60 -1.66 -4.05 3.50
C TRP A 60 -1.63 -2.52 3.64
N GLY A 61 -2.80 -1.89 3.73
CA GLY A 61 -2.93 -0.44 3.83
C GLY A 61 -2.35 0.14 5.12
N THR A 62 -2.52 -0.55 6.25
CA THR A 62 -1.94 -0.17 7.55
C THR A 62 -0.44 -0.42 7.57
N LEU A 63 0.01 -1.59 7.11
CA LEU A 63 1.42 -1.92 7.02
C LEU A 63 2.17 -0.93 6.11
N TRP A 64 1.67 -0.71 4.91
CA TRP A 64 2.28 0.21 3.94
C TRP A 64 2.29 1.66 4.44
N SER A 65 1.24 2.10 5.14
CA SER A 65 1.22 3.45 5.72
C SER A 65 2.19 3.58 6.89
N ALA A 66 2.31 2.57 7.76
CA ALA A 66 3.28 2.57 8.86
C ALA A 66 4.72 2.59 8.36
N LEU A 67 5.02 1.76 7.36
CA LEU A 67 6.33 1.72 6.70
C LEU A 67 6.62 3.04 5.95
N GLY A 68 5.61 3.57 5.25
CA GLY A 68 5.70 4.75 4.38
C GLY A 68 5.44 6.10 5.05
N ALA A 69 5.14 6.16 6.35
CA ALA A 69 5.05 7.41 7.14
C ALA A 69 6.20 7.60 8.16
N THR A 70 6.94 6.54 8.48
CA THR A 70 8.00 6.55 9.50
C THR A 70 9.39 6.78 8.92
N ASP A 71 10.11 7.77 9.41
CA ASP A 71 11.53 7.95 9.08
C ASP A 71 12.38 6.87 9.78
N TRP A 72 12.55 5.73 9.11
CA TRP A 72 13.37 4.63 9.60
C TRP A 72 14.86 4.94 9.56
N ILE A 73 15.31 5.91 8.75
CA ILE A 73 16.73 6.23 8.61
C ILE A 73 17.25 6.87 9.88
N THR A 74 16.57 7.89 10.40
CA THR A 74 17.03 8.67 11.56
C THR A 74 17.36 7.80 12.78
N PRO A 75 16.48 6.89 13.26
CA PRO A 75 16.81 6.03 14.40
C PRO A 75 17.94 5.04 14.08
N LEU A 76 18.02 4.52 12.86
CA LEU A 76 19.10 3.63 12.42
C LEU A 76 20.46 4.35 12.29
N GLN A 77 20.46 5.62 11.90
CA GLN A 77 21.68 6.44 11.90
C GLN A 77 22.12 6.73 13.34
N ARG A 78 21.17 7.07 14.22
CA ARG A 78 21.43 7.30 15.64
C ARG A 78 22.00 6.06 16.34
N TRP A 79 21.60 4.86 15.93
CA TRP A 79 22.20 3.60 16.42
C TRP A 79 23.71 3.53 16.18
N ARG A 80 24.19 3.98 15.01
CA ARG A 80 25.63 3.90 14.66
C ARG A 80 26.51 4.79 15.54
N THR A 81 25.96 5.89 16.04
CA THR A 81 26.66 6.84 16.91
C THR A 81 26.23 6.70 18.37
N TRP A 82 25.49 5.64 18.72
CA TRP A 82 24.94 5.48 20.07
C TRP A 82 26.04 5.11 21.07
N THR A 83 26.23 5.98 22.06
CA THR A 83 27.19 5.79 23.16
C THR A 83 26.50 5.54 24.50
N GLY A 84 25.16 5.55 24.55
CA GLY A 84 24.39 5.27 25.75
C GLY A 84 24.67 3.85 26.26
N HIS A 85 24.95 3.74 27.56
CA HIS A 85 25.12 2.47 28.26
C HIS A 85 24.33 2.52 29.55
N HIS A 86 23.45 1.54 29.75
CA HIS A 86 23.03 1.22 31.11
C HIS A 86 24.05 0.24 31.70
N PRO A 87 24.56 0.51 32.93
CA PRO A 87 25.38 -0.45 33.64
C PRO A 87 24.53 -1.70 33.86
N THR A 88 24.84 -2.75 33.11
CA THR A 88 24.24 -4.07 33.33
C THR A 88 25.07 -4.77 34.39
N PRO A 89 24.44 -5.38 35.41
CA PRO A 89 25.18 -6.13 36.41
C PRO A 89 25.97 -7.24 35.71
N LEU A 90 27.28 -7.26 35.92
CA LEU A 90 28.18 -8.28 35.40
C LEU A 90 27.71 -9.64 35.92
N LEU A 91 27.43 -10.55 35.00
CA LEU A 91 27.10 -11.92 35.36
C LEU A 91 28.36 -12.57 35.96
N PRO A 92 28.28 -13.34 37.06
CA PRO A 92 29.45 -13.85 37.78
C PRO A 92 30.42 -14.70 36.94
N TYR A 93 29.94 -15.19 35.80
CA TYR A 93 30.64 -16.11 34.90
C TYR A 93 31.20 -15.43 33.62
N THR A 94 30.97 -14.13 33.40
CA THR A 94 31.57 -13.44 32.25
C THR A 94 32.97 -12.97 32.58
N ARG A 95 33.99 -13.71 32.12
CA ARG A 95 35.40 -13.29 32.19
C ARG A 95 35.61 -12.04 31.32
N ALA A 96 36.38 -11.08 31.84
CA ALA A 96 36.74 -9.88 31.09
C ALA A 96 37.45 -10.25 29.77
N GLY A 97 37.06 -9.59 28.68
CA GLY A 97 37.50 -9.85 27.31
C GLY A 97 36.80 -11.01 26.59
N SER A 98 35.88 -11.72 27.25
CA SER A 98 35.21 -12.89 26.66
C SER A 98 34.21 -12.50 25.55
N PRO A 99 33.90 -13.41 24.61
CA PRO A 99 32.81 -13.22 23.64
C PRO A 99 31.47 -12.94 24.31
N ALA A 100 31.23 -13.53 25.48
CA ALA A 100 30.01 -13.32 26.26
C ALA A 100 29.88 -11.87 26.75
N GLU A 101 30.96 -11.25 27.23
CA GLU A 101 30.96 -9.83 27.61
C GLU A 101 30.69 -8.90 26.42
N ARG A 102 31.25 -9.22 25.24
CA ARG A 102 30.99 -8.45 24.00
C ARG A 102 29.53 -8.51 23.58
N ILE A 103 28.90 -9.69 23.66
CA ILE A 103 27.48 -9.86 23.36
C ILE A 103 26.62 -9.12 24.41
N ALA A 104 26.95 -9.24 25.70
CA ALA A 104 26.22 -8.57 26.77
C ALA A 104 26.28 -7.04 26.64
N SER A 105 27.46 -6.48 26.39
CA SER A 105 27.63 -5.03 26.16
C SER A 105 26.94 -4.55 24.87
N TRP A 106 26.95 -5.35 23.80
CA TRP A 106 26.18 -5.06 22.59
C TRP A 106 24.67 -5.07 22.86
N LEU A 107 24.16 -6.05 23.60
CA LEU A 107 22.74 -6.15 23.93
C LEU A 107 22.27 -5.02 24.87
N SER A 108 23.11 -4.61 25.85
CA SER A 108 22.82 -3.45 26.71
C SER A 108 22.74 -2.16 25.89
N ARG A 109 23.71 -1.92 24.99
CA ARG A 109 23.67 -0.79 24.06
C ARG A 109 22.41 -0.84 23.19
N PHE A 110 22.10 -1.99 22.62
CA PHE A 110 20.90 -2.19 21.80
C PHE A 110 19.62 -1.87 22.57
N ARG A 111 19.51 -2.37 23.81
CA ARG A 111 18.35 -2.12 24.68
C ARG A 111 18.20 -0.65 25.05
N SER A 112 19.28 0.03 25.45
CA SER A 112 19.24 1.47 25.77
C SER A 112 18.84 2.31 24.55
N TRP A 113 19.41 2.03 23.38
CA TRP A 113 18.98 2.68 22.13
C TRP A 113 17.52 2.38 21.80
N TRP A 114 17.08 1.13 22.00
CA TRP A 114 15.71 0.72 21.75
C TRP A 114 14.72 1.52 22.59
N GLU A 115 14.96 1.59 23.90
CA GLU A 115 14.08 2.26 24.87
C GLU A 115 14.14 3.79 24.75
N GLU A 116 15.33 4.37 24.58
CA GLU A 116 15.51 5.83 24.62
C GLU A 116 15.37 6.53 23.26
N ALA A 117 15.68 5.85 22.15
CA ALA A 117 15.71 6.48 20.83
C ALA A 117 14.70 5.87 19.84
N PHE A 118 14.65 4.54 19.74
CA PHE A 118 13.83 3.87 18.74
C PHE A 118 12.34 3.86 19.12
N LEU A 119 11.99 3.37 20.30
CA LEU A 119 10.59 3.20 20.71
C LEU A 119 9.81 4.54 20.78
N PRO A 120 10.39 5.65 21.29
CA PRO A 120 9.69 6.94 21.29
C PRO A 120 9.43 7.50 19.89
N SER A 121 10.33 7.24 18.94
CA SER A 121 10.23 7.78 17.58
C SER A 121 9.42 6.89 16.63
N ALA A 122 9.64 5.57 16.68
CA ALA A 122 9.09 4.59 15.74
C ALA A 122 8.13 3.58 16.40
N GLY A 123 7.97 3.56 17.73
CA GLY A 123 7.22 2.51 18.43
C GLY A 123 5.76 2.39 17.99
N ARG A 124 5.05 3.50 17.78
CA ARG A 124 3.68 3.48 17.26
C ARG A 124 3.60 2.90 15.85
N ALA A 125 4.55 3.26 14.99
CA ALA A 125 4.59 2.77 13.63
C ALA A 125 5.02 1.30 13.56
N LEU A 126 5.97 0.87 14.39
CA LEU A 126 6.31 -0.54 14.54
C LEU A 126 5.08 -1.34 14.97
N GLY A 127 4.34 -0.87 15.99
CA GLY A 127 3.10 -1.51 16.42
C GLY A 127 2.08 -1.62 15.29
N ALA A 128 1.86 -0.55 14.53
CA ALA A 128 0.96 -0.56 13.38
C ALA A 128 1.44 -1.49 12.24
N ALA A 129 2.75 -1.53 11.97
CA ALA A 129 3.34 -2.43 10.99
C ALA A 129 3.20 -3.89 11.41
N LEU A 130 3.49 -4.23 12.66
CA LEU A 130 3.33 -5.58 13.20
C LEU A 130 1.85 -6.02 13.19
N ALA A 131 0.94 -5.13 13.59
CA ALA A 131 -0.49 -5.40 13.53
C ALA A 131 -0.97 -5.62 12.08
N GLY A 132 -0.59 -4.74 11.15
CA GLY A 132 -0.92 -4.85 9.74
C GLY A 132 -0.35 -6.12 9.10
N LEU A 133 0.89 -6.50 9.44
CA LEU A 133 1.51 -7.75 9.00
C LEU A 133 0.76 -8.97 9.53
N LEU A 134 0.46 -9.02 10.82
CA LEU A 134 -0.27 -10.13 11.43
C LEU A 134 -1.67 -10.29 10.82
N VAL A 135 -2.43 -9.20 10.71
CA VAL A 135 -3.75 -9.19 10.06
C VAL A 135 -3.62 -9.67 8.61
N SER A 136 -2.62 -9.19 7.88
CA SER A 136 -2.40 -9.60 6.48
C SER A 136 -2.18 -11.09 6.35
N LEU A 137 -1.28 -11.67 7.16
CA LEU A 137 -0.94 -13.08 7.09
C LEU A 137 -2.11 -13.97 7.53
N LEU A 138 -2.80 -13.61 8.62
CA LEU A 138 -3.94 -14.37 9.11
C LEU A 138 -5.10 -14.36 8.10
N VAL A 139 -5.49 -13.18 7.62
CA VAL A 139 -6.61 -13.07 6.66
C VAL A 139 -6.23 -13.73 5.33
N ALA A 140 -5.02 -13.53 4.81
CA ALA A 140 -4.58 -14.17 3.59
C ALA A 140 -4.54 -15.71 3.71
N PHE A 141 -4.10 -16.23 4.85
CA PHE A 141 -4.13 -17.67 5.12
C PHE A 141 -5.57 -18.23 5.10
N THR A 142 -6.54 -17.50 5.67
CA THR A 142 -7.95 -17.90 5.62
C THR A 142 -8.58 -17.83 4.23
N LEU A 143 -8.11 -16.91 3.39
CA LEU A 143 -8.63 -16.71 2.03
C LEU A 143 -8.09 -17.72 1.00
N GLY A 144 -7.01 -18.42 1.33
CA GLY A 144 -6.43 -19.50 0.53
C GLY A 144 -4.98 -19.27 0.09
N PRO A 145 -4.32 -20.30 -0.45
CA PRO A 145 -2.90 -20.28 -0.76
C PRO A 145 -2.52 -19.24 -1.83
N GLU A 146 -3.39 -18.98 -2.83
CA GLU A 146 -3.12 -18.01 -3.89
C GLU A 146 -3.05 -16.57 -3.35
N ILE A 147 -3.98 -16.19 -2.48
CA ILE A 147 -3.99 -14.88 -1.82
C ILE A 147 -2.85 -14.76 -0.81
N PHE A 148 -2.49 -15.85 -0.14
CA PHE A 148 -1.30 -15.90 0.71
C PHE A 148 -0.01 -15.64 -0.09
N LEU A 149 0.18 -16.30 -1.23
CA LEU A 149 1.31 -16.05 -2.13
C LEU A 149 1.31 -14.61 -2.67
N LEU A 150 0.14 -14.08 -3.08
CA LEU A 150 0.02 -12.67 -3.48
C LEU A 150 0.45 -11.74 -2.34
N THR A 151 0.03 -12.03 -1.11
CA THR A 151 0.40 -11.24 0.08
C THR A 151 1.91 -11.24 0.29
N LEU A 152 2.58 -12.39 0.19
CA LEU A 152 4.04 -12.47 0.24
C LEU A 152 4.70 -11.65 -0.89
N GLY A 153 4.16 -11.73 -2.11
CA GLY A 153 4.63 -10.93 -3.24
C GLY A 153 4.49 -9.42 -3.00
N VAL A 154 3.35 -8.98 -2.43
CA VAL A 154 3.12 -7.58 -2.07
C VAL A 154 4.08 -7.15 -0.95
N LEU A 155 4.34 -7.99 0.06
CA LEU A 155 5.34 -7.70 1.11
C LEU A 155 6.75 -7.51 0.53
N ALA A 156 7.18 -8.43 -0.35
CA ALA A 156 8.46 -8.30 -1.06
C ALA A 156 8.52 -7.02 -1.90
N LEU A 157 7.41 -6.62 -2.52
CA LEU A 157 7.31 -5.36 -3.25
C LEU A 157 7.45 -4.14 -2.33
N MET A 158 6.84 -4.16 -1.15
CA MET A 158 6.98 -3.10 -0.15
C MET A 158 8.43 -2.97 0.30
N GLU A 159 9.13 -4.09 0.55
CA GLU A 159 10.55 -4.10 0.89
C GLU A 159 11.42 -3.53 -0.24
N LEU A 160 11.21 -3.97 -1.48
CA LEU A 160 11.91 -3.44 -2.65
C LEU A 160 11.68 -1.93 -2.81
N ALA A 161 10.45 -1.47 -2.56
CA ALA A 161 10.11 -0.06 -2.59
C ALA A 161 10.88 0.75 -1.52
N LEU A 162 10.99 0.23 -0.30
CA LEU A 162 11.77 0.84 0.78
C LEU A 162 13.27 0.89 0.45
N LEU A 163 13.82 -0.21 -0.10
CA LEU A 163 15.22 -0.30 -0.52
C LEU A 163 15.54 0.68 -1.65
N SER A 164 14.66 0.80 -2.65
CA SER A 164 14.84 1.69 -3.80
C SER A 164 14.96 3.17 -3.41
N ARG A 165 14.41 3.55 -2.25
CA ARG A 165 14.40 4.93 -1.75
C ARG A 165 15.51 5.21 -0.75
N ARG A 166 16.35 4.22 -0.42
CA ARG A 166 17.36 4.31 0.65
C ARG A 166 16.76 4.84 1.97
N GLY A 167 15.50 4.51 2.24
CA GLY A 167 14.72 4.98 3.39
C GLY A 167 14.17 6.42 3.31
N ARG A 168 14.29 7.12 2.16
CA ARG A 168 13.73 8.48 2.01
C ARG A 168 12.20 8.45 1.91
N MET A 169 11.58 9.31 2.70
CA MET A 169 10.14 9.37 2.90
C MET A 169 9.56 10.65 2.28
N PRO A 170 8.32 10.64 1.77
CA PRO A 170 7.37 9.52 1.67
C PRO A 170 7.64 8.58 0.46
N PRO A 171 7.01 7.38 0.40
CA PRO A 171 7.13 6.48 -0.73
C PRO A 171 6.67 7.16 -2.03
N SER A 172 7.30 6.78 -3.14
CA SER A 172 6.96 7.33 -4.45
C SER A 172 5.50 7.05 -4.81
N SER A 173 4.87 7.98 -5.54
CA SER A 173 3.49 7.80 -6.02
C SER A 173 3.31 6.52 -6.86
N GLY A 174 4.37 6.04 -7.53
CA GLY A 174 4.40 4.78 -8.27
C GLY A 174 4.15 3.58 -7.37
N TRP A 175 5.08 3.30 -6.44
CA TRP A 175 4.96 2.19 -5.48
C TRP A 175 3.63 2.19 -4.71
N ASP A 176 3.19 3.36 -4.24
CA ASP A 176 1.91 3.48 -3.54
C ASP A 176 0.72 3.05 -4.42
N SER A 177 0.76 3.34 -5.73
CA SER A 177 -0.31 2.96 -6.65
C SER A 177 -0.25 1.48 -7.03
N VAL A 178 0.95 0.91 -7.21
CA VAL A 178 1.09 -0.52 -7.48
C VAL A 178 0.58 -1.36 -6.31
N VAL A 179 0.95 -1.02 -5.08
CA VAL A 179 0.49 -1.76 -3.88
C VAL A 179 -1.01 -1.57 -3.66
N ARG A 180 -1.49 -0.31 -3.67
CA ARG A 180 -2.86 0.01 -3.27
C ARG A 180 -3.92 -0.20 -4.36
N VAL A 181 -3.54 -0.16 -5.64
CA VAL A 181 -4.50 -0.32 -6.76
C VAL A 181 -4.24 -1.63 -7.46
N GLY A 182 -3.00 -1.86 -7.88
CA GLY A 182 -2.61 -3.11 -8.54
C GLY A 182 -2.80 -4.32 -7.63
N GLY A 183 -2.15 -4.32 -6.48
CA GLY A 183 -2.29 -5.39 -5.49
C GLY A 183 -3.75 -5.61 -5.09
N ALA A 184 -4.48 -4.53 -4.81
CA ALA A 184 -5.89 -4.59 -4.43
C ALA A 184 -6.79 -5.23 -5.51
N TRP A 185 -6.59 -4.83 -6.78
CA TRP A 185 -7.27 -5.46 -7.92
C TRP A 185 -6.96 -6.96 -8.00
N LEU A 186 -5.68 -7.33 -7.93
CA LEU A 186 -5.27 -8.73 -8.01
C LEU A 186 -5.84 -9.56 -6.86
N ALA A 187 -5.91 -9.00 -5.65
CA ALA A 187 -6.52 -9.65 -4.50
C ALA A 187 -8.01 -9.91 -4.74
N GLY A 188 -8.73 -8.91 -5.26
CA GLY A 188 -10.14 -9.06 -5.65
C GLY A 188 -10.34 -10.16 -6.70
N HIS A 189 -9.51 -10.17 -7.74
CA HIS A 189 -9.58 -11.19 -8.80
C HIS A 189 -9.31 -12.60 -8.25
N LEU A 190 -8.21 -12.77 -7.51
CA LEU A 190 -7.82 -14.05 -6.91
C LEU A 190 -8.81 -14.56 -5.84
N ALA A 191 -9.61 -13.67 -5.25
CA ALA A 191 -10.64 -14.06 -4.30
C ALA A 191 -11.82 -14.76 -4.97
N PHE A 192 -11.95 -14.77 -6.29
CA PHE A 192 -13.13 -15.30 -6.97
C PHE A 192 -12.80 -16.14 -8.20
N GLY A 193 -11.56 -16.10 -8.71
CA GLY A 193 -11.10 -16.98 -9.77
C GLY A 193 -9.58 -17.03 -9.92
N PRO A 194 -9.07 -17.94 -10.76
CA PRO A 194 -7.63 -18.05 -11.00
C PRO A 194 -7.09 -16.78 -11.68
N LEU A 195 -5.83 -16.47 -11.40
CA LEU A 195 -5.17 -15.29 -11.96
C LEU A 195 -5.10 -15.39 -13.50
N SER A 196 -5.62 -14.37 -14.18
CA SER A 196 -5.53 -14.27 -15.63
C SER A 196 -4.53 -13.19 -16.05
N LEU A 197 -3.77 -13.44 -17.12
CA LEU A 197 -2.82 -12.46 -17.67
C LEU A 197 -3.49 -11.11 -18.01
N PRO A 198 -4.72 -11.07 -18.59
CA PRO A 198 -5.41 -9.81 -18.84
C PRO A 198 -5.71 -9.01 -17.56
N SER A 199 -6.09 -9.67 -16.48
CA SER A 199 -6.37 -9.01 -15.19
C SER A 199 -5.09 -8.40 -14.60
N VAL A 200 -3.97 -9.11 -14.70
CA VAL A 200 -2.64 -8.60 -14.32
C VAL A 200 -2.25 -7.36 -15.13
N ALA A 201 -2.45 -7.41 -16.44
CA ALA A 201 -2.15 -6.29 -17.32
C ALA A 201 -3.02 -5.06 -17.00
N LEU A 202 -4.31 -5.24 -16.73
CA LEU A 202 -5.21 -4.15 -16.32
C LEU A 202 -4.85 -3.58 -14.95
N ALA A 203 -4.55 -4.44 -13.97
CA ALA A 203 -4.07 -4.00 -12.66
C ALA A 203 -2.81 -3.12 -12.77
N GLY A 204 -1.88 -3.50 -13.65
CA GLY A 204 -0.70 -2.70 -14.00
C GLY A 204 -1.05 -1.37 -14.68
N ALA A 205 -1.93 -1.39 -15.67
CA ALA A 205 -2.37 -0.21 -16.42
C ALA A 205 -3.05 0.83 -15.51
N PHE A 206 -3.95 0.40 -14.61
CA PHE A 206 -4.60 1.29 -13.65
C PHE A 206 -3.66 1.77 -12.55
N SER A 207 -2.72 0.92 -12.11
CA SER A 207 -1.65 1.35 -11.20
C SER A 207 -0.82 2.49 -11.79
N LEU A 208 -0.46 2.38 -13.08
CA LEU A 208 0.28 3.40 -13.81
C LEU A 208 -0.55 4.69 -13.96
N ALA A 209 -1.83 4.56 -14.32
CA ALA A 209 -2.74 5.68 -14.45
C ALA A 209 -2.87 6.48 -13.13
N ILE A 210 -3.05 5.77 -12.01
CA ILE A 210 -3.16 6.38 -10.67
C ILE A 210 -1.82 6.95 -10.19
N ALA A 211 -0.70 6.29 -10.51
CA ALA A 211 0.63 6.81 -10.21
C ALA A 211 0.87 8.16 -10.91
N GLY A 212 0.46 8.26 -12.17
CA GLY A 212 0.46 9.49 -12.95
C GLY A 212 -0.48 10.55 -12.38
N ALA A 213 -1.72 10.19 -12.03
CA ALA A 213 -2.67 11.09 -11.38
C ALA A 213 -2.18 11.62 -10.01
N LYS A 214 -1.25 10.92 -9.36
CA LYS A 214 -0.64 11.32 -8.09
C LYS A 214 0.67 12.10 -8.23
N GLY A 215 1.35 12.02 -9.37
CA GLY A 215 2.64 12.67 -9.57
C GLY A 215 2.50 14.17 -9.92
N GLY A 216 3.40 15.00 -9.40
CA GLY A 216 3.48 16.43 -9.72
C GLY A 216 4.50 16.80 -10.80
N ARG A 217 5.04 15.83 -11.54
CA ARG A 217 6.12 16.04 -12.53
C ARG A 217 5.57 15.96 -13.96
N SER A 218 6.31 16.51 -14.93
CA SER A 218 5.96 16.41 -16.36
C SER A 218 5.70 14.96 -16.82
N HIS A 219 6.49 13.99 -16.34
CA HIS A 219 6.30 12.55 -16.61
C HIS A 219 5.02 11.96 -16.00
N ALA A 220 4.40 12.64 -15.03
CA ALA A 220 3.19 12.13 -14.39
C ALA A 220 1.99 12.14 -15.36
N ARG A 221 1.95 13.14 -16.27
CA ARG A 221 0.90 13.24 -17.29
C ARG A 221 1.00 12.11 -18.31
N SER A 222 2.22 11.79 -18.77
CA SER A 222 2.43 10.69 -19.71
C SER A 222 2.12 9.33 -19.08
N MET A 223 2.48 9.11 -17.81
CA MET A 223 2.07 7.90 -17.08
C MET A 223 0.56 7.79 -16.92
N TRP A 224 -0.11 8.92 -16.64
CA TRP A 224 -1.56 8.95 -16.50
C TRP A 224 -2.26 8.54 -17.79
N ILE A 225 -1.98 9.26 -18.89
CA ILE A 225 -2.58 9.01 -20.20
C ILE A 225 -2.14 7.63 -20.73
N GLY A 226 -0.87 7.28 -20.54
CA GLY A 226 -0.32 6.00 -20.98
C GLY A 226 -0.99 4.80 -20.31
N GLY A 227 -1.28 4.86 -19.02
CA GLY A 227 -2.00 3.80 -18.32
C GLY A 227 -3.44 3.63 -18.83
N GLN A 228 -4.12 4.72 -19.14
CA GLN A 228 -5.47 4.71 -19.72
C GLN A 228 -5.49 4.14 -21.14
N PHE A 229 -4.54 4.58 -21.97
CA PHE A 229 -4.40 4.08 -23.33
C PHE A 229 -4.06 2.59 -23.35
N LEU A 230 -3.20 2.13 -22.43
CA LEU A 230 -2.87 0.72 -22.26
C LEU A 230 -4.11 -0.11 -21.91
N ALA A 231 -4.97 0.37 -21.00
CA ALA A 231 -6.22 -0.32 -20.66
C ALA A 231 -7.17 -0.44 -21.88
N ALA A 232 -7.30 0.62 -22.69
CA ALA A 232 -8.09 0.58 -23.91
C ALA A 232 -7.52 -0.41 -24.94
N LEU A 233 -6.19 -0.39 -25.14
CA LEU A 233 -5.51 -1.31 -26.07
C LEU A 233 -5.67 -2.77 -25.64
N LEU A 234 -5.63 -3.05 -24.33
CA LEU A 234 -5.89 -4.37 -23.79
C LEU A 234 -7.31 -4.85 -24.12
N LEU A 235 -8.34 -4.01 -23.96
CA LEU A 235 -9.71 -4.38 -24.33
C LEU A 235 -9.87 -4.66 -25.83
N VAL A 236 -9.22 -3.89 -26.69
CA VAL A 236 -9.19 -4.18 -28.14
C VAL A 236 -8.54 -5.53 -28.42
N SER A 237 -7.41 -5.82 -27.75
CA SER A 237 -6.68 -7.10 -27.89
C SER A 237 -7.48 -8.30 -27.38
N LEU A 238 -8.38 -8.08 -26.42
CA LEU A 238 -9.33 -9.08 -25.91
C LEU A 238 -10.60 -9.20 -26.77
N HIS A 239 -10.63 -8.60 -27.97
CA HIS A 239 -11.78 -8.59 -28.87
C HIS A 239 -13.04 -7.95 -28.24
N ARG A 240 -12.86 -6.94 -27.37
CA ARG A 240 -13.94 -6.14 -26.77
C ARG A 240 -13.90 -4.67 -27.27
N PRO A 241 -14.00 -4.41 -28.59
CA PRO A 241 -13.81 -3.07 -29.14
C PRO A 241 -14.90 -2.07 -28.67
N LEU A 242 -16.13 -2.55 -28.44
CA LEU A 242 -17.20 -1.70 -27.92
C LEU A 242 -16.87 -1.16 -26.52
N ALA A 243 -16.36 -2.01 -25.62
CA ALA A 243 -15.94 -1.60 -24.29
C ALA A 243 -14.78 -0.60 -24.34
N ALA A 244 -13.83 -0.79 -25.27
CA ALA A 244 -12.74 0.15 -25.50
C ALA A 244 -13.26 1.53 -25.96
N SER A 245 -14.23 1.58 -26.87
CA SER A 245 -14.86 2.83 -27.31
C SER A 245 -15.58 3.55 -26.18
N PHE A 246 -16.34 2.82 -25.35
CA PHE A 246 -16.98 3.40 -24.16
C PHE A 246 -15.96 3.90 -23.14
N LEU A 247 -14.86 3.18 -22.94
CA LEU A 247 -13.76 3.59 -22.07
C LEU A 247 -13.15 4.92 -22.55
N VAL A 248 -12.85 5.05 -23.85
CA VAL A 248 -12.31 6.29 -24.43
C VAL A 248 -13.30 7.45 -24.27
N LEU A 249 -14.58 7.22 -24.54
CA LEU A 249 -15.63 8.23 -24.36
C LEU A 249 -15.71 8.69 -22.90
N LEU A 250 -15.67 7.74 -21.97
CA LEU A 250 -15.72 8.00 -20.52
C LEU A 250 -14.51 8.80 -20.01
N LEU A 251 -13.35 8.63 -20.63
CA LEU A 251 -12.11 9.32 -20.28
C LEU A 251 -11.93 10.66 -21.00
N THR A 252 -12.77 10.97 -22.00
CA THR A 252 -12.70 12.23 -22.75
C THR A 252 -12.86 13.47 -21.87
N PRO A 253 -13.84 13.54 -20.93
CA PRO A 253 -13.95 14.67 -20.01
C PRO A 253 -12.68 14.88 -19.18
N GLN A 254 -12.03 13.78 -18.79
CA GLN A 254 -10.79 13.82 -18.03
C GLN A 254 -9.62 14.35 -18.86
N TRP A 255 -9.50 13.99 -20.14
CA TRP A 255 -8.48 14.55 -21.02
C TRP A 255 -8.70 16.03 -21.31
N LEU A 256 -9.96 16.46 -21.45
CA LEU A 256 -10.31 17.87 -21.59
C LEU A 256 -9.93 18.68 -20.35
N LEU A 257 -10.20 18.14 -19.15
CA LEU A 257 -9.79 18.75 -17.89
C LEU A 257 -8.26 18.87 -17.77
N LEU A 258 -7.50 17.90 -18.31
CA LEU A 258 -6.04 17.97 -18.33
C LEU A 258 -5.50 19.00 -19.33
N ALA A 259 -6.25 19.32 -20.40
CA ALA A 259 -5.84 20.33 -21.38
C ALA A 259 -5.84 21.75 -20.78
N HIS A 260 -6.64 21.99 -19.74
CA HIS A 260 -6.74 23.29 -19.10
C HIS A 260 -5.89 23.40 -17.82
N PRO A 261 -5.28 24.57 -17.56
CA PRO A 261 -4.58 24.86 -16.30
C PRO A 261 -5.59 25.12 -15.16
N VAL A 262 -6.36 24.11 -14.77
CA VAL A 262 -7.33 24.20 -13.66
C VAL A 262 -6.61 24.00 -12.32
N PRO A 263 -6.97 24.72 -11.24
CA PRO A 263 -6.40 24.50 -9.91
C PRO A 263 -6.54 23.03 -9.44
N PRO A 264 -5.51 22.48 -8.79
CA PRO A 264 -5.20 21.05 -8.79
C PRO A 264 -6.14 20.15 -7.96
N ASN A 265 -6.93 20.71 -7.04
CA ASN A 265 -7.64 19.89 -6.05
C ASN A 265 -9.04 19.38 -6.48
N PRO A 266 -9.98 20.20 -6.97
CA PRO A 266 -11.30 19.71 -7.37
C PRO A 266 -11.23 18.87 -8.65
N ALA A 267 -10.50 19.32 -9.68
CA ALA A 267 -10.37 18.61 -10.95
C ALA A 267 -9.82 17.18 -10.76
N ARG A 268 -8.87 17.01 -9.85
CA ARG A 268 -8.28 15.70 -9.56
C ARG A 268 -9.26 14.72 -8.91
N ARG A 269 -10.18 15.20 -8.06
CA ARG A 269 -11.22 14.33 -7.47
C ARG A 269 -12.18 13.83 -8.53
N TYR A 270 -12.64 14.71 -9.41
CA TYR A 270 -13.50 14.32 -10.53
C TYR A 270 -12.78 13.35 -11.47
N ALA A 271 -11.51 13.60 -11.78
CA ALA A 271 -10.70 12.71 -12.61
C ALA A 271 -10.50 11.31 -11.98
N LEU A 272 -10.43 11.21 -10.64
CA LEU A 272 -10.39 9.92 -9.94
C LEU A 272 -11.73 9.19 -10.00
N LEU A 273 -12.86 9.91 -9.97
CA LEU A 273 -14.19 9.31 -10.14
C LEU A 273 -14.35 8.73 -11.56
N TRP A 274 -13.94 9.47 -12.59
CA TRP A 274 -13.93 8.97 -13.97
C TRP A 274 -13.02 7.76 -14.16
N LEU A 275 -11.88 7.74 -13.46
CA LEU A 275 -10.99 6.58 -13.51
C LEU A 275 -11.55 5.38 -12.75
N ALA A 276 -12.26 5.60 -11.64
CA ALA A 276 -12.95 4.54 -10.91
C ALA A 276 -14.09 3.92 -11.74
N THR A 277 -14.88 4.73 -12.45
CA THR A 277 -15.91 4.23 -13.36
C THR A 277 -15.30 3.49 -14.56
N ALA A 278 -14.18 3.98 -15.10
CA ALA A 278 -13.40 3.29 -16.11
C ALA A 278 -12.92 1.90 -15.64
N MET A 279 -12.38 1.80 -14.41
CA MET A 279 -12.00 0.52 -13.81
C MET A 279 -13.16 -0.46 -13.77
N LEU A 280 -14.34 -0.04 -13.31
CA LEU A 280 -15.52 -0.90 -13.24
C LEU A 280 -16.00 -1.34 -14.63
N LEU A 281 -16.02 -0.43 -15.61
CA LEU A 281 -16.37 -0.75 -17.00
C LEU A 281 -15.42 -1.82 -17.57
N THR A 282 -14.11 -1.67 -17.35
CA THR A 282 -13.13 -2.63 -17.84
C THR A 282 -13.25 -3.99 -17.14
N ALA A 283 -13.54 -4.00 -15.84
CA ALA A 283 -13.77 -5.21 -15.09
C ALA A 283 -15.00 -5.97 -15.61
N TRP A 284 -16.10 -5.26 -15.86
CA TRP A 284 -17.33 -5.87 -16.38
C TRP A 284 -17.18 -6.41 -17.81
N ALA A 285 -16.25 -5.86 -18.60
CA ALA A 285 -16.01 -6.27 -19.97
C ALA A 285 -15.09 -7.50 -20.11
N MET A 286 -14.44 -7.93 -19.03
CA MET A 286 -13.62 -9.15 -19.01
C MET A 286 -14.53 -10.38 -19.11
#